data_AF-A0A2M7GS20-F1
#
_entry.id   AF-A0A2M7GS20-F1
#
_cell.length_a   1.000
_cell.length_b   1.000
_cell.length_c   1.000
_cell.angle_alpha   90.00
_cell.angle_beta   90.00
_cell.angle_gamma   90.00
#
_symmetry.space_group_name_H-M   'P 1'
#
loop_
_entity.id
_entity.type
_entity.pdbx_description
1 polymer ?
#
loop_
_entity_poly.entity_id
_entity_poly.type
_entity_poly.pdbx_seq_one_letter_code
_entity_poly.pdbx_strand_id
1 'polypeptide(L)'
;MTAEVALLNKQAVALAADSKATFGSGMSIKTYDSVDKLFNLSRSHPVGVMIYGNAEFMRVPWEVIIKEYREHHGETGHDTIADWGAAFFDFAGKFQDFTLRDSELAVFTKTASFLRAIEASALVNRSLEPLINDVEARRVHPALADLTEGEFLRNFPDLLEKYESLLHARIGERMSTDIQRQLPRLLHRLAVADIETVARSGLVVAGFGGEETFPALVNLESDGVIAGRLAVSVRSESRITVDHPADVLPFAVRNVMISMVHGVDPSFLDYSLTVFRDLIRANGDRLINEFAKSEQEKARLHHENAAMSDDFIRIFLDYLRDYIQDMHLGPFASTLQGMPPDEMAWLAESLVHLTSVKMRMSHGPEGVGGPVDTAVITKREGFKWVKRKAPLEALTGPGTGKGD
;
A
#
# COMPACT_ATOMS: atom_id res chain seq x y z
N MET A 1 -4.82 -9.23 1.07
CA MET A 1 -3.70 -8.96 0.15
C MET A 1 -4.27 -8.91 -1.24
N THR A 2 -3.70 -8.10 -2.13
CA THR A 2 -4.18 -7.93 -3.51
C THR A 2 -2.96 -7.74 -4.40
N ALA A 3 -3.11 -7.83 -5.72
CA ALA A 3 -2.07 -7.50 -6.67
C ALA A 3 -2.64 -6.69 -7.83
N GLU A 4 -2.12 -5.49 -7.99
CA GLU A 4 -2.51 -4.56 -9.04
C GLU A 4 -1.27 -3.95 -9.68
N VAL A 5 -1.38 -3.56 -10.94
CA VAL A 5 -0.30 -2.88 -11.66
C VAL A 5 -0.86 -1.86 -12.64
N ALA A 6 -0.17 -0.74 -12.76
CA ALA A 6 -0.36 0.23 -13.82
C ALA A 6 0.90 0.31 -14.69
N LEU A 7 0.73 0.20 -16.00
CA LEU A 7 1.76 0.47 -16.99
C LEU A 7 1.38 1.74 -17.74
N LEU A 8 2.31 2.67 -17.87
CA LEU A 8 2.10 3.92 -18.58
C LEU A 8 3.13 4.05 -19.69
N ASN A 9 2.71 4.57 -20.83
CA ASN A 9 3.61 5.11 -21.86
C ASN A 9 2.98 6.34 -22.52
N LYS A 10 3.62 6.91 -23.54
CA LYS A 10 3.13 8.11 -24.22
C LYS A 10 1.75 7.96 -24.88
N GLN A 11 1.26 6.73 -25.10
CA GLN A 11 0.01 6.47 -25.81
C GLN A 11 -1.16 6.15 -24.87
N ALA A 12 -0.90 5.42 -23.77
CA ALA A 12 -1.96 4.85 -22.97
C ALA A 12 -1.53 4.56 -21.52
N VAL A 13 -2.54 4.28 -20.70
CA VAL A 13 -2.41 3.57 -19.43
C VAL A 13 -3.00 2.18 -19.61
N ALA A 14 -2.30 1.14 -19.17
CA ALA A 14 -2.85 -0.20 -18.98
C ALA A 14 -2.93 -0.52 -17.49
N LEU A 15 -4.08 -1.00 -17.04
CA LEU A 15 -4.37 -1.31 -15.65
C LEU A 15 -4.76 -2.78 -15.54
N ALA A 16 -4.22 -3.49 -14.55
CA ALA A 16 -4.64 -4.85 -14.23
C ALA A 16 -4.76 -5.06 -12.72
N ALA A 17 -5.77 -5.83 -12.30
CA ALA A 17 -6.02 -6.13 -10.90
C ALA A 17 -6.57 -7.56 -10.71
N ASP A 18 -6.17 -8.20 -9.62
CA ASP A 18 -6.73 -9.48 -9.19
C ASP A 18 -8.13 -9.31 -8.58
N SER A 19 -8.95 -10.36 -8.56
CA SER A 19 -10.34 -10.29 -8.09
C SER A 19 -10.58 -10.92 -6.72
N LYS A 20 -9.51 -11.37 -6.05
CA LYS A 20 -9.58 -11.97 -4.72
C LYS A 20 -9.70 -10.91 -3.64
N ALA A 21 -10.69 -11.07 -2.76
CA ALA A 21 -10.86 -10.25 -1.57
C ALA A 21 -11.10 -11.13 -0.36
N THR A 22 -10.46 -10.78 0.75
CA THR A 22 -10.55 -11.52 2.00
C THR A 22 -11.30 -10.67 3.02
N PHE A 23 -12.48 -11.14 3.43
CA PHE A 23 -13.29 -10.52 4.47
C PHE A 23 -13.09 -11.29 5.78
N GLY A 24 -12.69 -10.58 6.82
CA GLY A 24 -12.51 -11.14 8.15
C GLY A 24 -13.51 -10.55 9.13
N SER A 25 -14.25 -11.40 9.85
CA SER A 25 -14.93 -11.02 11.08
C SER A 25 -14.52 -12.00 12.18
N GLY A 26 -13.82 -11.50 13.19
CA GLY A 26 -13.31 -12.30 14.31
C GLY A 26 -12.36 -13.42 13.86
N MET A 27 -12.70 -14.67 14.17
CA MET A 27 -11.92 -15.87 13.81
C MET A 27 -12.27 -16.45 12.43
N SER A 28 -13.29 -15.93 11.75
CA SER A 28 -13.71 -16.43 10.43
C SER A 28 -13.16 -15.53 9.32
N ILE A 29 -12.41 -16.13 8.40
CA ILE A 29 -11.90 -15.49 7.21
C ILE A 29 -12.64 -16.11 6.03
N LYS A 30 -13.36 -15.28 5.26
CA LYS A 30 -14.03 -15.71 4.04
C LYS A 30 -13.43 -14.98 2.84
N THR A 31 -13.11 -15.74 1.82
CA THR A 31 -12.49 -15.21 0.60
C THR A 31 -13.47 -15.28 -0.55
N TYR A 32 -13.53 -14.22 -1.34
CA TYR A 32 -14.36 -14.12 -2.55
C TYR A 32 -13.46 -13.78 -3.73
N ASP A 33 -13.68 -14.44 -4.87
CA ASP A 33 -12.91 -14.26 -6.10
C ASP A 33 -13.64 -13.37 -7.14
N SER A 34 -14.53 -12.49 -6.69
CA SER A 34 -15.44 -11.72 -7.56
C SER A 34 -15.48 -10.22 -7.25
N VAL A 35 -14.56 -9.70 -6.43
CA VAL A 35 -14.54 -8.26 -6.13
C VAL A 35 -13.96 -7.49 -7.31
N ASP A 36 -14.68 -6.48 -7.77
CA ASP A 36 -14.18 -5.50 -8.74
C ASP A 36 -13.21 -4.56 -8.04
N LYS A 37 -11.99 -4.45 -8.58
CA LYS A 37 -10.96 -3.52 -8.08
C LYS A 37 -10.58 -2.44 -9.07
N LEU A 38 -11.08 -2.54 -10.30
CA LEU A 38 -10.82 -1.63 -11.39
C LEU A 38 -12.14 -1.06 -11.86
N PHE A 39 -12.20 0.25 -12.04
CA PHE A 39 -13.42 0.95 -12.41
C PHE A 39 -13.12 2.06 -13.42
N ASN A 40 -14.08 2.29 -14.30
CA ASN A 40 -14.13 3.53 -15.05
C ASN A 40 -14.62 4.66 -14.11
N LEU A 41 -13.82 5.71 -13.88
CA LEU A 41 -14.17 6.81 -12.97
C LEU A 41 -15.08 7.84 -13.65
N SER A 42 -14.92 8.05 -14.95
CA SER A 42 -15.73 8.98 -15.74
C SER A 42 -16.20 8.35 -17.05
N ARG A 43 -17.48 8.54 -17.40
CA ARG A 43 -17.98 8.11 -18.73
C ARG A 43 -17.55 9.05 -19.86
N SER A 44 -17.19 10.29 -19.52
CA SER A 44 -16.96 11.38 -20.49
C SER A 44 -15.48 11.73 -20.62
N HIS A 45 -14.67 11.38 -19.62
CA HIS A 45 -13.24 11.69 -19.56
C HIS A 45 -12.40 10.40 -19.50
N PRO A 46 -11.18 10.41 -20.06
CA PRO A 46 -10.31 9.23 -20.10
C PRO A 46 -9.63 8.98 -18.75
N VAL A 47 -10.41 8.61 -17.73
CA VAL A 47 -9.94 8.43 -16.35
C VAL A 47 -10.50 7.14 -15.74
N GLY A 48 -9.61 6.31 -15.22
CA GLY A 48 -9.93 5.09 -14.49
C GLY A 48 -9.39 5.13 -13.07
N VAL A 49 -9.88 4.20 -12.25
CA VAL A 49 -9.47 4.05 -10.86
C VAL A 49 -9.28 2.59 -10.48
N MET A 50 -8.21 2.30 -9.73
CA MET A 50 -8.02 1.03 -9.03
C MET A 50 -8.11 1.22 -7.52
N ILE A 51 -8.58 0.20 -6.80
CA ILE A 51 -8.58 0.15 -5.34
C ILE A 51 -7.73 -1.01 -4.84
N TYR A 52 -7.00 -0.80 -3.75
CA TYR A 52 -6.24 -1.83 -3.05
C TYR A 52 -6.30 -1.63 -1.53
N GLY A 53 -5.88 -2.63 -0.76
CA GLY A 53 -5.99 -2.59 0.70
C GLY A 53 -7.43 -2.81 1.18
N ASN A 54 -7.91 -1.98 2.09
CA ASN A 54 -9.27 -2.06 2.60
C ASN A 54 -10.31 -1.68 1.51
N ALA A 55 -11.29 -2.54 1.27
CA ALA A 55 -12.33 -2.37 0.24
C ALA A 55 -13.45 -1.39 0.66
N GLU A 56 -13.47 -0.96 1.92
CA GLU A 56 -14.44 -0.02 2.44
C GLU A 56 -13.76 1.27 2.92
N PHE A 57 -14.39 2.40 2.63
CA PHE A 57 -14.09 3.70 3.21
C PHE A 57 -15.16 4.04 4.24
N MET A 58 -14.78 4.16 5.51
CA MET A 58 -15.73 4.53 6.57
C MET A 58 -17.01 3.67 6.56
N ARG A 59 -16.83 2.34 6.35
CA ARG A 59 -17.88 1.30 6.26
C ARG A 59 -18.78 1.38 5.03
N VAL A 60 -18.42 2.19 4.04
CA VAL A 60 -19.07 2.25 2.75
C VAL A 60 -18.14 1.58 1.72
N PRO A 61 -18.62 0.60 0.93
CA PRO A 61 -17.79 0.00 -0.11
C PRO A 61 -17.30 1.04 -1.12
N TRP A 62 -16.02 0.98 -1.48
CA TRP A 62 -15.44 1.89 -2.49
C TRP A 62 -16.19 1.84 -3.82
N GLU A 63 -16.66 0.66 -4.22
CA GLU A 63 -17.45 0.50 -5.43
C GLU A 63 -18.69 1.40 -5.45
N VAL A 64 -19.37 1.56 -4.31
CA VAL A 64 -20.55 2.43 -4.20
C VAL A 64 -20.13 3.89 -4.37
N ILE A 65 -19.11 4.34 -3.63
CA ILE A 65 -18.62 5.72 -3.69
C ILE A 65 -18.15 6.08 -5.11
N ILE A 66 -17.42 5.17 -5.77
CA ILE A 66 -16.92 5.36 -7.15
C ILE A 66 -18.08 5.46 -8.14
N LYS A 67 -19.09 4.59 -8.01
CA LYS A 67 -20.27 4.62 -8.89
C LYS A 67 -21.05 5.91 -8.74
N GLU A 68 -21.31 6.35 -7.52
CA GLU A 68 -22.03 7.60 -7.23
C GLU A 68 -21.22 8.83 -7.68
N TYR A 69 -19.90 8.85 -7.44
CA TYR A 69 -19.03 9.91 -7.94
C TYR A 69 -19.13 10.01 -9.47
N ARG A 70 -19.06 8.87 -10.17
CA ARG A 70 -19.16 8.83 -11.63
C ARG A 70 -20.48 9.40 -12.14
N GLU A 71 -21.60 9.09 -11.51
CA GLU A 71 -22.91 9.58 -11.97
C GLU A 71 -23.13 11.06 -11.69
N HIS A 72 -22.61 11.59 -10.58
CA HIS A 72 -22.89 12.97 -10.16
C HIS A 72 -21.78 13.97 -10.50
N HIS A 73 -20.53 13.53 -10.52
CA HIS A 73 -19.35 14.38 -10.70
C HIS A 73 -18.48 13.94 -11.87
N GLY A 74 -18.65 12.71 -12.37
CA GLY A 74 -17.84 12.15 -13.44
C GLY A 74 -17.93 12.89 -14.77
N GLU A 75 -18.97 13.70 -15.02
CA GLU A 75 -19.04 14.55 -16.21
C GLU A 75 -18.20 15.83 -16.09
N THR A 76 -17.91 16.27 -14.87
CA THR A 76 -17.07 17.44 -14.62
C THR A 76 -15.62 17.09 -14.91
N GLY A 77 -15.02 17.79 -15.86
CA GLY A 77 -13.61 17.61 -16.20
C GLY A 77 -12.68 18.27 -15.18
N HIS A 78 -11.50 17.67 -14.99
CA HIS A 78 -10.40 18.27 -14.23
C HIS A 78 -9.13 18.32 -15.09
N ASP A 79 -8.29 19.33 -14.83
CA ASP A 79 -7.13 19.64 -15.68
C ASP A 79 -6.02 18.58 -15.59
N THR A 80 -5.82 17.98 -14.41
CA THR A 80 -4.81 16.95 -14.17
C THR A 80 -5.38 15.72 -13.47
N ILE A 81 -4.72 14.56 -13.62
CA ILE A 81 -5.05 13.35 -12.85
C ILE A 81 -4.90 13.54 -11.33
N ALA A 82 -3.98 14.40 -10.89
CA ALA A 82 -3.86 14.76 -9.48
C ALA A 82 -5.14 15.48 -8.97
N ASP A 83 -5.69 16.40 -9.77
CA ASP A 83 -6.94 17.11 -9.45
C ASP A 83 -8.14 16.15 -9.43
N TRP A 84 -8.20 15.19 -10.36
CA TRP A 84 -9.19 14.10 -10.32
C TRP A 84 -9.13 13.33 -9.00
N GLY A 85 -7.93 12.96 -8.56
CA GLY A 85 -7.73 12.26 -7.29
C GLY A 85 -8.15 13.10 -6.08
N ALA A 86 -7.78 14.38 -6.06
CA ALA A 86 -8.15 15.30 -4.99
C ALA A 86 -9.67 15.52 -4.92
N ALA A 87 -10.32 15.77 -6.07
CA ALA A 87 -11.77 15.95 -6.16
C ALA A 87 -12.53 14.70 -5.74
N PHE A 88 -12.05 13.51 -6.13
CA PHE A 88 -12.66 12.25 -5.73
C PHE A 88 -12.62 12.05 -4.20
N PHE A 89 -11.49 12.31 -3.54
CA PHE A 89 -11.41 12.17 -2.09
C PHE A 89 -12.19 13.25 -1.34
N ASP A 90 -12.24 14.48 -1.86
CA ASP A 90 -13.08 15.53 -1.27
C ASP A 90 -14.57 15.16 -1.33
N PHE A 91 -15.02 14.52 -2.42
CA PHE A 91 -16.35 13.91 -2.50
C PHE A 91 -16.50 12.74 -1.52
N ALA A 92 -15.56 11.79 -1.50
CA ALA A 92 -15.63 10.61 -0.64
C ALA A 92 -15.70 10.97 0.85
N GLY A 93 -14.94 11.98 1.29
CA GLY A 93 -14.97 12.49 2.66
C GLY A 93 -16.30 13.14 3.06
N LYS A 94 -17.14 13.49 2.08
CA LYS A 94 -18.47 14.10 2.25
C LYS A 94 -19.60 13.19 1.73
N PHE A 95 -19.29 11.92 1.44
CA PHE A 95 -20.22 10.98 0.81
C PHE A 95 -21.50 10.79 1.64
N GLN A 96 -21.35 10.77 2.96
CA GLN A 96 -22.43 10.79 3.93
C GLN A 96 -21.97 11.48 5.21
N ASP A 97 -22.91 11.75 6.12
CA ASP A 97 -22.60 12.21 7.47
C ASP A 97 -21.96 11.09 8.29
N PHE A 98 -20.62 11.00 8.23
CA PHE A 98 -19.87 10.04 9.03
C PHE A 98 -19.96 10.39 10.51
N THR A 99 -20.42 9.43 11.31
CA THR A 99 -20.60 9.64 12.75
C THR A 99 -19.28 9.50 13.49
N LEU A 100 -19.21 10.03 14.72
CA LEU A 100 -18.07 9.81 15.61
C LEU A 100 -17.82 8.31 15.86
N ARG A 101 -18.86 7.46 15.82
CA ARG A 101 -18.72 6.01 15.94
C ARG A 101 -17.99 5.39 14.75
N ASP A 102 -18.19 5.92 13.55
CA ASP A 102 -17.49 5.45 12.35
C ASP A 102 -16.01 5.85 12.42
N SER A 103 -15.72 7.09 12.84
CA SER A 103 -14.35 7.54 13.13
C SER A 103 -13.70 6.73 14.25
N GLU A 104 -14.41 6.41 15.33
CA GLU A 104 -13.90 5.58 16.42
C GLU A 104 -13.51 4.19 15.93
N LEU A 105 -14.35 3.57 15.09
CA LEU A 105 -14.05 2.25 14.52
C LEU A 105 -12.83 2.31 13.59
N ALA A 106 -12.70 3.36 12.79
CA ALA A 106 -11.53 3.57 11.93
C ALA A 106 -10.24 3.67 12.77
N VAL A 107 -10.26 4.50 13.82
CA VAL A 107 -9.14 4.63 14.77
C VAL A 107 -8.86 3.28 15.44
N PHE A 108 -9.88 2.61 15.99
CA PHE A 108 -9.73 1.31 16.63
C PHE A 108 -9.08 0.28 15.70
N THR A 109 -9.52 0.21 14.45
CA THR A 109 -8.95 -0.72 13.45
C THR A 109 -7.50 -0.37 13.13
N LYS A 110 -7.19 0.91 12.98
CA LYS A 110 -5.83 1.43 12.78
C LYS A 110 -4.91 1.09 13.96
N THR A 111 -5.40 1.17 15.18
CA THR A 111 -4.61 0.95 16.40
C THR A 111 -4.69 -0.49 16.96
N ALA A 112 -5.48 -1.39 16.35
CA ALA A 112 -5.72 -2.74 16.89
C ALA A 112 -4.46 -3.62 16.93
N SER A 113 -3.53 -3.46 16.00
CA SER A 113 -2.26 -4.20 15.99
C SER A 113 -1.40 -3.90 17.22
N PHE A 114 -1.46 -2.67 17.70
CA PHE A 114 -0.76 -2.24 18.91
C PHE A 114 -1.31 -2.94 20.17
N LEU A 115 -2.64 -3.11 20.28
CA LEU A 115 -3.25 -3.90 21.34
C LEU A 115 -2.66 -5.32 21.39
N ARG A 116 -2.56 -5.97 20.22
CA ARG A 116 -1.99 -7.32 20.10
C ARG A 116 -0.50 -7.36 20.43
N ALA A 117 0.24 -6.31 20.08
CA ALA A 117 1.67 -6.21 20.37
C ALA A 117 1.92 -6.05 21.89
N ILE A 118 1.11 -5.25 22.58
CA ILE A 118 1.16 -5.15 24.05
C ILE A 118 0.86 -6.51 24.68
N GLU A 119 -0.22 -7.16 24.26
CA GLU A 119 -0.62 -8.49 24.76
C GLU A 119 0.51 -9.51 24.57
N ALA A 120 1.07 -9.59 23.36
CA ALA A 120 2.14 -10.53 23.05
C ALA A 120 3.37 -10.31 23.94
N SER A 121 3.81 -9.06 24.10
CA SER A 121 4.97 -8.72 24.93
C SER A 121 4.73 -9.02 26.41
N ALA A 122 3.54 -8.70 26.93
CA ALA A 122 3.16 -8.97 28.31
C ALA A 122 3.07 -10.48 28.62
N LEU A 123 2.61 -11.30 27.66
CA LEU A 123 2.54 -12.76 27.84
C LEU A 123 3.92 -13.43 27.96
N VAL A 124 4.96 -12.84 27.36
CA VAL A 124 6.35 -13.34 27.42
C VAL A 124 7.26 -12.51 28.33
N ASN A 125 6.71 -11.62 29.17
CA ASN A 125 7.44 -10.71 30.06
C ASN A 125 8.55 -9.91 29.36
N ARG A 126 8.31 -9.50 28.11
CA ARG A 126 9.22 -8.61 27.38
C ARG A 126 8.94 -7.15 27.75
N SER A 127 10.02 -6.38 27.82
CA SER A 127 10.00 -4.92 27.92
C SER A 127 9.20 -4.32 26.76
N LEU A 128 8.38 -3.30 27.06
CA LEU A 128 7.55 -2.59 26.08
C LEU A 128 8.21 -1.33 25.55
N GLU A 129 9.33 -0.91 26.14
CA GLU A 129 10.12 0.23 25.72
C GLU A 129 10.43 0.23 24.21
N PRO A 130 10.80 -0.91 23.56
CA PRO A 130 10.99 -0.93 22.11
C PRO A 130 9.72 -0.60 21.33
N LEU A 131 8.56 -1.07 21.80
CA LEU A 131 7.27 -0.81 21.18
C LEU A 131 6.84 0.65 21.37
N ILE A 132 7.06 1.21 22.56
CA ILE A 132 6.79 2.62 22.86
C ILE A 132 7.66 3.52 21.98
N ASN A 133 8.96 3.25 21.91
CA ASN A 133 9.89 4.02 21.07
C ASN A 133 9.52 3.94 19.59
N ASP A 134 9.09 2.77 19.10
CA ASP A 134 8.57 2.63 17.73
C ASP A 134 7.35 3.53 17.49
N VAL A 135 6.39 3.55 18.42
CA VAL A 135 5.20 4.40 18.32
C VAL A 135 5.58 5.88 18.30
N GLU A 136 6.50 6.31 19.16
CA GLU A 136 6.91 7.70 19.26
C GLU A 136 7.73 8.19 18.07
N ALA A 137 8.47 7.28 17.41
CA ALA A 137 9.25 7.58 16.21
C ALA A 137 8.39 7.70 14.94
N ARG A 138 7.13 7.29 14.97
CA ARG A 138 6.23 7.35 13.79
C ARG A 138 5.97 8.79 13.39
N ARG A 139 6.06 9.04 12.08
CA ARG A 139 5.71 10.33 11.49
C ARG A 139 4.22 10.61 11.66
N VAL A 140 3.88 11.87 11.92
CA VAL A 140 2.50 12.33 12.01
C VAL A 140 1.95 12.55 10.60
N HIS A 141 0.72 12.09 10.36
CA HIS A 141 -0.01 12.32 9.12
C HIS A 141 -0.32 13.82 8.97
N PRO A 142 0.00 14.48 7.85
CA PRO A 142 -0.16 15.94 7.70
C PRO A 142 -1.58 16.43 8.00
N ALA A 143 -2.60 15.74 7.49
CA ALA A 143 -4.01 16.09 7.72
C ALA A 143 -4.49 15.92 9.17
N LEU A 144 -3.69 15.34 10.06
CA LEU A 144 -4.02 15.09 11.46
C LEU A 144 -3.05 15.80 12.42
N ALA A 145 -2.16 16.65 11.89
CA ALA A 145 -1.11 17.29 12.68
C ALA A 145 -1.64 18.25 13.75
N ASP A 146 -2.83 18.80 13.54
CA ASP A 146 -3.52 19.72 14.45
C ASP A 146 -4.44 19.01 15.46
N LEU A 147 -4.69 17.71 15.30
CA LEU A 147 -5.48 16.93 16.25
C LEU A 147 -4.68 16.72 17.53
N THR A 148 -4.99 17.50 18.57
CA THR A 148 -4.32 17.41 19.88
C THR A 148 -4.78 16.20 20.68
N GLU A 149 -3.96 15.74 21.64
CA GLU A 149 -4.33 14.64 22.55
C GLU A 149 -5.63 14.94 23.30
N GLY A 150 -5.78 16.17 23.82
CA GLY A 150 -6.99 16.57 24.53
C GLY A 150 -8.24 16.59 23.64
N GLU A 151 -8.11 16.98 22.36
CA GLU A 151 -9.22 16.90 21.39
C GLU A 151 -9.54 15.46 21.02
N PHE A 152 -8.53 14.62 20.83
CA PHE A 152 -8.70 13.19 20.56
C PHE A 152 -9.48 12.51 21.68
N LEU A 153 -9.10 12.73 22.94
CA LEU A 153 -9.78 12.12 24.10
C LEU A 153 -11.23 12.61 24.27
N ARG A 154 -11.53 13.86 23.88
CA ARG A 154 -12.92 14.36 23.89
C ARG A 154 -13.79 13.74 22.80
N ASN A 155 -13.21 13.44 21.64
CA ASN A 155 -13.94 12.84 20.53
C ASN A 155 -14.11 11.32 20.67
N PHE A 156 -13.18 10.66 21.37
CA PHE A 156 -13.15 9.19 21.50
C PHE A 156 -13.00 8.71 22.96
N PRO A 157 -13.89 9.11 23.89
CA PRO A 157 -13.80 8.68 25.28
C PRO A 157 -14.00 7.15 25.43
N ASP A 158 -14.99 6.60 24.73
CA ASP A 158 -15.35 5.18 24.79
C ASP A 158 -14.23 4.26 24.24
N LEU A 159 -13.42 4.77 23.30
CA LEU A 159 -12.28 4.05 22.75
C LEU A 159 -11.25 3.70 23.83
N LEU A 160 -10.92 4.66 24.70
CA LEU A 160 -9.92 4.45 25.75
C LEU A 160 -10.43 3.40 26.75
N GLU A 161 -11.69 3.55 27.20
CA GLU A 161 -12.33 2.60 28.12
C GLU A 161 -12.37 1.17 27.52
N LYS A 162 -12.64 1.07 26.22
CA LYS A 162 -12.62 -0.19 25.49
C LYS A 162 -11.21 -0.80 25.45
N TYR A 163 -10.18 0.00 25.21
CA TYR A 163 -8.79 -0.48 25.23
C TYR A 163 -8.37 -0.98 26.61
N GLU A 164 -8.67 -0.22 27.66
CA GLU A 164 -8.38 -0.59 29.03
C GLU A 164 -9.10 -1.89 29.43
N SER A 165 -10.39 -1.99 29.09
CA SER A 165 -11.19 -3.20 29.33
C SER A 165 -10.63 -4.43 28.62
N LEU A 166 -10.24 -4.29 27.35
CA LEU A 166 -9.67 -5.40 26.57
C LEU A 166 -8.30 -5.83 27.09
N LEU A 167 -7.44 -4.88 27.47
CA LEU A 167 -6.14 -5.18 28.07
C LEU A 167 -6.31 -5.84 29.43
N HIS A 168 -7.17 -5.30 30.30
CA HIS A 168 -7.44 -5.89 31.60
C HIS A 168 -7.96 -7.33 31.49
N ALA A 169 -8.88 -7.60 30.56
CA ALA A 169 -9.41 -8.94 30.33
C ALA A 169 -8.34 -9.94 29.80
N ARG A 170 -7.34 -9.47 29.04
CA ARG A 170 -6.35 -10.34 28.37
C ARG A 170 -5.08 -10.56 29.18
N ILE A 171 -4.59 -9.53 29.86
CA ILE A 171 -3.31 -9.55 30.57
C ILE A 171 -3.45 -9.26 32.08
N GLY A 172 -4.62 -8.82 32.56
CA GLY A 172 -4.92 -8.64 33.98
C GLY A 172 -3.86 -7.83 34.72
N GLU A 173 -3.38 -8.37 35.84
CA GLU A 173 -2.36 -7.74 36.70
C GLU A 173 -0.97 -7.64 36.04
N ARG A 174 -0.73 -8.28 34.89
CA ARG A 174 0.55 -8.15 34.16
C ARG A 174 0.68 -6.80 33.44
N MET A 175 -0.41 -6.04 33.38
CA MET A 175 -0.42 -4.69 32.84
C MET A 175 0.29 -3.75 33.81
N SER A 176 1.42 -3.18 33.39
CA SER A 176 2.14 -2.22 34.23
C SER A 176 1.36 -0.90 34.37
N THR A 177 1.45 -0.29 35.55
CA THR A 177 0.88 1.04 35.83
C THR A 177 1.43 2.12 34.90
N ASP A 178 2.64 1.92 34.39
CA ASP A 178 3.30 2.84 33.47
C ASP A 178 2.62 2.86 32.09
N ILE A 179 2.30 1.68 31.54
CA ILE A 179 1.54 1.58 30.28
C ILE A 179 0.16 2.19 30.44
N GLN A 180 -0.53 1.93 31.55
CA GLN A 180 -1.84 2.52 31.83
C GLN A 180 -1.82 4.04 31.73
N ARG A 181 -0.80 4.68 32.31
CA ARG A 181 -0.64 6.14 32.27
C ARG A 181 -0.30 6.66 30.88
N GLN A 182 0.47 5.90 30.10
CA GLN A 182 0.91 6.32 28.77
C GLN A 182 -0.09 5.98 27.66
N LEU A 183 -1.06 5.08 27.93
CA LEU A 183 -2.00 4.56 26.93
C LEU A 183 -2.77 5.67 26.19
N PRO A 184 -3.33 6.72 26.84
CA PRO A 184 -4.03 7.79 26.13
C PRO A 184 -3.15 8.49 25.09
N ARG A 185 -1.93 8.86 25.50
CA ARG A 185 -0.92 9.48 24.63
C ARG A 185 -0.50 8.55 23.49
N LEU A 186 -0.26 7.27 23.76
CA LEU A 186 0.17 6.30 22.74
C LEU A 186 -0.94 6.02 21.71
N LEU A 187 -2.19 5.93 22.16
CA LEU A 187 -3.35 5.80 21.25
C LEU A 187 -3.51 7.03 20.38
N HIS A 188 -3.41 8.23 20.95
CA HIS A 188 -3.40 9.47 20.19
C HIS A 188 -2.27 9.48 19.15
N ARG A 189 -1.04 9.17 19.55
CA ARG A 189 0.12 9.10 18.66
C ARG A 189 -0.09 8.14 17.50
N LEU A 190 -0.65 6.96 17.75
CA LEU A 190 -0.97 5.99 16.71
C LEU A 190 -2.12 6.44 15.80
N ALA A 191 -3.15 7.09 16.36
CA ALA A 191 -4.27 7.60 15.59
C ALA A 191 -3.82 8.64 14.56
N VAL A 192 -2.91 9.54 14.96
CA VAL A 192 -2.35 10.58 14.08
C VAL A 192 -1.16 10.12 13.25
N ALA A 193 -0.58 8.95 13.54
CA ALA A 193 0.59 8.46 12.82
C ALA A 193 0.26 8.09 11.38
N ASP A 194 1.20 8.36 10.46
CA ASP A 194 1.15 7.88 9.09
C ASP A 194 1.75 6.47 9.00
N ILE A 195 0.88 5.46 9.07
CA ILE A 195 1.27 4.05 9.16
C ILE A 195 0.43 3.14 8.27
N GLU A 196 1.09 2.20 7.61
CA GLU A 196 0.40 1.17 6.85
C GLU A 196 -0.31 0.20 7.80
N THR A 197 -1.64 0.13 7.69
CA THR A 197 -2.48 -0.75 8.52
C THR A 197 -3.55 -1.42 7.68
N VAL A 198 -4.18 -2.45 8.23
CA VAL A 198 -5.31 -3.14 7.57
C VAL A 198 -6.54 -2.25 7.39
N ALA A 199 -6.63 -1.12 8.10
CA ALA A 199 -7.71 -0.14 7.94
C ALA A 199 -7.54 0.71 6.68
N ARG A 200 -6.31 0.81 6.18
CA ARG A 200 -5.94 1.73 5.13
C ARG A 200 -6.46 1.25 3.77
N SER A 201 -7.03 2.18 3.02
CA SER A 201 -7.40 1.98 1.63
C SER A 201 -6.47 2.73 0.72
N GLY A 202 -6.09 2.10 -0.37
CA GLY A 202 -5.33 2.72 -1.45
C GLY A 202 -6.21 2.90 -2.69
N LEU A 203 -6.01 4.00 -3.39
CA LEU A 203 -6.74 4.37 -4.57
C LEU A 203 -5.76 4.91 -5.61
N VAL A 204 -5.80 4.35 -6.81
CA VAL A 204 -4.93 4.72 -7.92
C VAL A 204 -5.79 5.33 -9.01
N VAL A 205 -5.67 6.62 -9.23
CA VAL A 205 -6.36 7.31 -10.33
C VAL A 205 -5.36 7.47 -11.46
N ALA A 206 -5.75 7.06 -12.67
CA ALA A 206 -4.87 7.09 -13.83
C ALA A 206 -5.64 7.41 -15.12
N GLY A 207 -4.97 8.05 -16.06
CA GLY A 207 -5.58 8.44 -17.33
C GLY A 207 -5.00 9.75 -17.86
N PHE A 208 -5.86 10.61 -18.40
CA PHE A 208 -5.48 11.93 -18.91
C PHE A 208 -6.40 13.01 -18.34
N GLY A 209 -5.83 14.00 -17.67
CA GLY A 209 -6.51 15.27 -17.38
C GLY A 209 -6.75 16.11 -18.65
N GLY A 210 -7.57 17.16 -18.53
CA GLY A 210 -7.92 18.05 -19.64
C GLY A 210 -6.69 18.68 -20.32
N GLU A 211 -5.72 19.12 -19.52
CA GLU A 211 -4.51 19.80 -19.97
C GLU A 211 -3.32 18.83 -20.17
N GLU A 212 -3.47 17.55 -19.79
CA GLU A 212 -2.40 16.56 -19.86
C GLU A 212 -2.32 15.93 -21.26
N THR A 213 -1.21 16.16 -21.96
CA THR A 213 -0.98 15.58 -23.30
C THR A 213 -0.70 14.08 -23.23
N PHE A 214 0.11 13.67 -22.26
CA PHE A 214 0.48 12.28 -21.97
C PHE A 214 -0.22 11.82 -20.70
N PRO A 215 -0.31 10.50 -20.46
CA PRO A 215 -1.02 10.02 -19.29
C PRO A 215 -0.27 10.29 -17.99
N ALA A 216 -1.03 10.33 -16.91
CA ALA A 216 -0.52 10.45 -15.56
C ALA A 216 -1.25 9.48 -14.63
N LEU A 217 -0.67 9.31 -13.45
CA LEU A 217 -1.19 8.49 -12.37
C LEU A 217 -0.91 9.16 -11.03
N VAL A 218 -1.89 9.15 -10.14
CA VAL A 218 -1.73 9.49 -8.73
C VAL A 218 -2.19 8.33 -7.86
N ASN A 219 -1.34 7.95 -6.90
CA ASN A 219 -1.65 6.97 -5.88
C ASN A 219 -1.91 7.68 -4.55
N LEU A 220 -3.10 7.51 -4.01
CA LEU A 220 -3.59 8.13 -2.79
C LEU A 220 -3.94 7.04 -1.79
N GLU A 221 -3.55 7.22 -0.54
CA GLU A 221 -3.96 6.34 0.55
C GLU A 221 -4.74 7.11 1.60
N SER A 222 -5.74 6.46 2.19
CA SER A 222 -6.55 7.05 3.24
C SER A 222 -6.69 6.16 4.46
N ASP A 223 -6.60 6.81 5.62
CA ASP A 223 -6.93 6.23 6.93
C ASP A 223 -8.39 6.53 7.34
N GLY A 224 -9.20 7.13 6.46
CA GLY A 224 -10.58 7.53 6.74
C GLY A 224 -10.74 8.96 7.23
N VAL A 225 -11.88 9.23 7.85
CA VAL A 225 -12.18 10.51 8.52
C VAL A 225 -12.00 10.33 10.02
N ILE A 226 -11.08 11.08 10.62
CA ILE A 226 -10.74 11.01 12.05
C ILE A 226 -11.04 12.37 12.67
N ALA A 227 -11.97 12.41 13.62
CA ALA A 227 -12.39 13.64 14.29
C ALA A 227 -12.71 14.77 13.29
N GLY A 228 -13.51 14.44 12.26
CA GLY A 228 -13.92 15.35 11.18
C GLY A 228 -12.85 15.69 10.14
N ARG A 229 -11.62 15.13 10.25
CA ARG A 229 -10.53 15.39 9.33
C ARG A 229 -10.34 14.22 8.37
N LEU A 230 -10.38 14.49 7.08
CA LEU A 230 -10.10 13.51 6.04
C LEU A 230 -8.59 13.23 5.99
N ALA A 231 -8.18 12.04 6.44
CA ALA A 231 -6.79 11.61 6.44
C ALA A 231 -6.45 10.96 5.10
N VAL A 232 -5.96 11.74 4.15
CA VAL A 232 -5.50 11.30 2.83
C VAL A 232 -4.07 11.78 2.59
N SER A 233 -3.25 10.92 2.02
CA SER A 233 -1.88 11.24 1.61
C SER A 233 -1.60 10.75 0.19
N VAL A 234 -0.90 11.58 -0.59
CA VAL A 234 -0.30 11.17 -1.85
C VAL A 234 0.91 10.29 -1.56
N ARG A 235 0.95 9.09 -2.12
CA ARG A 235 2.06 8.12 -1.94
C ARG A 235 3.04 8.13 -3.09
N SER A 236 2.53 8.26 -4.30
CA SER A 236 3.34 8.33 -5.49
C SER A 236 2.55 9.00 -6.60
N GLU A 237 3.26 9.72 -7.45
CA GLU A 237 2.76 10.27 -8.71
C GLU A 237 3.66 9.79 -9.83
N SER A 238 3.08 9.53 -11.00
CA SER A 238 3.82 9.28 -12.23
C SER A 238 3.22 10.15 -13.32
N ARG A 239 4.06 10.89 -14.03
CA ARG A 239 3.67 11.75 -15.15
C ARG A 239 4.53 11.40 -16.34
N ILE A 240 3.90 10.87 -17.38
CA ILE A 240 4.62 10.57 -18.61
C ILE A 240 4.96 11.88 -19.31
N THR A 241 6.21 12.01 -19.73
CA THR A 241 6.72 13.17 -20.45
C THR A 241 7.57 12.73 -21.64
N VAL A 242 8.17 13.69 -22.34
CA VAL A 242 9.11 13.37 -23.41
C VAL A 242 10.33 12.63 -22.86
N ASP A 243 10.84 13.06 -21.71
CA ASP A 243 12.06 12.56 -21.05
C ASP A 243 11.80 11.41 -20.08
N HIS A 244 10.55 11.21 -19.66
CA HIS A 244 10.09 10.07 -18.89
C HIS A 244 8.96 9.35 -19.64
N PRO A 245 9.29 8.50 -20.63
CA PRO A 245 8.34 8.08 -21.65
C PRO A 245 7.48 6.87 -21.26
N ALA A 246 7.84 6.16 -20.20
CA ALA A 246 7.14 4.97 -19.72
C ALA A 246 7.42 4.72 -18.23
N ASP A 247 6.47 4.06 -17.56
CA ASP A 247 6.57 3.69 -16.14
C ASP A 247 5.79 2.42 -15.81
N VAL A 248 6.22 1.70 -14.75
CA VAL A 248 5.56 0.51 -14.21
C VAL A 248 5.39 0.65 -12.72
N LEU A 249 4.13 0.74 -12.30
CA LEU A 249 3.77 0.96 -10.91
C LEU A 249 2.99 -0.25 -10.40
N PRO A 250 3.64 -1.18 -9.68
CA PRO A 250 2.93 -2.23 -8.98
C PRO A 250 2.34 -1.69 -7.66
N PHE A 251 1.18 -2.20 -7.24
CA PHE A 251 0.50 -1.85 -6.00
C PHE A 251 0.22 -3.12 -5.16
N ALA A 252 -0.03 -2.92 -3.86
CA ALA A 252 -0.19 -3.99 -2.86
C ALA A 252 0.95 -5.04 -2.82
N VAL A 253 0.73 -6.28 -3.28
CA VAL A 253 1.79 -7.31 -3.30
C VAL A 253 2.68 -7.11 -4.53
N ARG A 254 3.80 -6.41 -4.32
CA ARG A 254 4.66 -5.92 -5.41
C ARG A 254 5.89 -6.77 -5.71
N ASN A 255 6.34 -7.61 -4.78
CA ASN A 255 7.68 -8.23 -4.84
C ASN A 255 7.91 -9.02 -6.13
N VAL A 256 6.91 -9.77 -6.58
CA VAL A 256 7.01 -10.58 -7.82
C VAL A 256 7.15 -9.69 -9.04
N MET A 257 6.35 -8.63 -9.12
CA MET A 257 6.40 -7.68 -10.23
C MET A 257 7.73 -6.92 -10.22
N ILE A 258 8.17 -6.45 -9.06
CA ILE A 258 9.48 -5.80 -8.88
C ILE A 258 10.61 -6.74 -9.31
N SER A 259 10.53 -8.03 -8.99
CA SER A 259 11.54 -9.01 -9.40
C SER A 259 11.61 -9.16 -10.92
N MET A 260 10.46 -9.17 -11.60
CA MET A 260 10.42 -9.27 -13.05
C MET A 260 10.96 -8.02 -13.74
N VAL A 261 10.72 -6.83 -13.17
CA VAL A 261 11.17 -5.56 -13.73
C VAL A 261 12.64 -5.27 -13.39
N HIS A 262 13.09 -5.58 -12.17
CA HIS A 262 14.44 -5.29 -11.69
C HIS A 262 15.43 -6.44 -11.92
N GLY A 263 14.95 -7.64 -12.27
CA GLY A 263 15.76 -8.84 -12.45
C GLY A 263 16.20 -9.54 -11.16
N VAL A 264 15.85 -9.03 -9.98
CA VAL A 264 16.27 -9.57 -8.67
C VAL A 264 15.12 -9.59 -7.66
N ASP A 265 15.01 -10.68 -6.90
CA ASP A 265 14.04 -10.77 -5.80
C ASP A 265 14.44 -9.82 -4.64
N PRO A 266 13.55 -8.88 -4.21
CA PRO A 266 13.90 -7.91 -3.18
C PRO A 266 14.32 -8.53 -1.84
N SER A 267 13.70 -9.64 -1.45
CA SER A 267 14.04 -10.33 -0.20
C SER A 267 15.40 -11.00 -0.29
N PHE A 268 15.74 -11.56 -1.45
CA PHE A 268 17.08 -12.09 -1.70
C PHE A 268 18.14 -10.98 -1.66
N LEU A 269 17.86 -9.83 -2.28
CA LEU A 269 18.78 -8.68 -2.27
C LEU A 269 19.02 -8.16 -0.85
N ASP A 270 17.97 -7.97 -0.05
CA ASP A 270 18.07 -7.50 1.34
C ASP A 270 18.87 -8.47 2.22
N TYR A 271 18.61 -9.78 2.09
CA TYR A 271 19.38 -10.80 2.80
C TYR A 271 20.86 -10.78 2.38
N SER A 272 21.14 -10.69 1.08
CA SER A 272 22.50 -10.67 0.54
C SER A 272 23.28 -9.45 1.05
N LEU A 273 22.63 -8.28 1.13
CA LEU A 273 23.22 -7.05 1.66
C LEU A 273 23.50 -7.15 3.16
N THR A 274 22.60 -7.78 3.92
CA THR A 274 22.82 -8.05 5.35
C THR A 274 24.03 -8.94 5.57
N VAL A 275 24.12 -10.06 4.84
CA VAL A 275 25.27 -10.97 4.92
C VAL A 275 26.57 -10.26 4.53
N PHE A 276 26.54 -9.46 3.46
CA PHE A 276 27.71 -8.70 3.01
C PHE A 276 28.18 -7.70 4.07
N ARG A 277 27.25 -6.96 4.69
CA ARG A 277 27.53 -6.05 5.81
C ARG A 277 28.21 -6.76 6.97
N ASP A 278 27.67 -7.91 7.36
CA ASP A 278 28.18 -8.68 8.50
C ASP A 278 29.59 -9.24 8.22
N LEU A 279 29.85 -9.69 6.99
CA LEU A 279 31.17 -10.19 6.59
C LEU A 279 32.24 -9.09 6.59
N ILE A 280 31.94 -7.89 6.09
CA ILE A 280 32.88 -6.76 6.12
C ILE A 280 33.20 -6.39 7.58
N ARG A 281 32.17 -6.23 8.41
CA ARG A 281 32.35 -5.88 9.83
C ARG A 281 33.17 -6.94 10.56
N ALA A 282 32.82 -8.21 10.39
CA ALA A 282 33.52 -9.33 11.02
C ALA A 282 35.00 -9.41 10.59
N ASN A 283 35.31 -9.09 9.33
CA ASN A 283 36.70 -9.04 8.86
C ASN A 283 37.48 -7.91 9.55
N GLY A 284 36.91 -6.70 9.61
CA GLY A 284 37.55 -5.57 10.31
C GLY A 284 37.71 -5.83 11.80
N ASP A 285 36.71 -6.40 12.46
CA ASP A 285 36.77 -6.74 13.88
C ASP A 285 37.85 -7.78 14.17
N ARG A 286 38.07 -8.76 13.28
CA ARG A 286 39.18 -9.73 13.41
C ARG A 286 40.54 -9.03 13.39
N LEU A 287 40.76 -8.13 12.42
CA LEU A 287 42.02 -7.39 12.32
C LEU A 287 42.24 -6.48 13.54
N ILE A 288 41.18 -5.81 14.01
CA ILE A 288 41.27 -4.94 15.19
C ILE A 288 41.62 -5.75 16.43
N ASN A 289 40.98 -6.90 16.63
CA ASN A 289 41.26 -7.79 17.75
C ASN A 289 42.69 -8.35 17.74
N GLU A 290 43.29 -8.55 16.56
CA GLU A 290 44.64 -9.09 16.41
C GLU A 290 45.74 -8.03 16.55
N PHE A 291 45.50 -6.81 16.04
CA PHE A 291 46.56 -5.79 15.89
C PHE A 291 46.44 -4.58 16.83
N ALA A 292 45.29 -4.33 17.46
CA ALA A 292 45.14 -3.20 18.38
C ALA A 292 45.99 -3.38 19.66
N LYS A 293 46.68 -2.33 20.07
CA LYS A 293 47.67 -2.40 21.18
C LYS A 293 47.06 -2.06 22.53
N SER A 294 45.85 -1.51 22.57
CA SER A 294 45.15 -1.11 23.80
C SER A 294 43.62 -1.14 23.63
N GLU A 295 42.89 -1.24 24.74
CA GLU A 295 41.41 -1.21 24.74
C GLU A 295 40.83 0.12 24.25
N GLN A 296 41.51 1.25 24.50
CA GLN A 296 41.10 2.56 23.96
C GLN A 296 41.27 2.63 22.45
N GLU A 297 42.37 2.11 21.91
CA GLU A 297 42.60 2.02 20.46
C GLU A 297 41.58 1.08 19.80
N LYS A 298 41.31 -0.05 20.44
CA LYS A 298 40.31 -1.03 20.01
C LYS A 298 38.91 -0.40 19.87
N ALA A 299 38.46 0.33 20.88
CA ALA A 299 37.17 1.02 20.85
C ALA A 299 37.08 2.07 19.71
N ARG A 300 38.16 2.83 19.49
CA ARG A 300 38.24 3.80 18.39
C ARG A 300 38.17 3.11 17.03
N LEU A 301 38.97 2.06 16.83
CA LEU A 301 39.03 1.32 15.56
C LEU A 301 37.73 0.57 15.25
N HIS A 302 37.00 0.05 16.24
CA HIS A 302 35.67 -0.54 15.99
C HIS A 302 34.67 0.50 15.48
N HIS A 303 34.71 1.73 16.01
CA HIS A 303 33.86 2.81 15.51
C HIS A 303 34.24 3.20 14.07
N GLU A 304 35.54 3.33 13.76
CA GLU A 304 36.04 3.61 12.42
C GLU A 304 35.68 2.47 11.43
N ASN A 305 35.80 1.21 11.85
CA ASN A 305 35.44 0.03 11.05
C ASN A 305 33.95 0.01 10.71
N ALA A 306 33.08 0.34 11.66
CA ALA A 306 31.64 0.43 11.42
C ALA A 306 31.32 1.51 10.38
N ALA A 307 31.89 2.71 10.53
CA ALA A 307 31.69 3.81 9.59
C ALA A 307 32.21 3.46 8.18
N MET A 308 33.41 2.89 8.09
CA MET A 308 34.00 2.46 6.83
C MET A 308 33.18 1.33 6.16
N SER A 309 32.67 0.39 6.94
CA SER A 309 31.80 -0.69 6.44
C SER A 309 30.53 -0.12 5.81
N ASP A 310 29.91 0.87 6.46
CA ASP A 310 28.70 1.51 5.96
C ASP A 310 28.97 2.26 4.63
N ASP A 311 30.14 2.90 4.50
CA ASP A 311 30.57 3.54 3.24
C ASP A 311 30.81 2.51 2.11
N PHE A 312 31.48 1.39 2.38
CA PHE A 312 31.67 0.32 1.39
C PHE A 312 30.35 -0.26 0.90
N ILE A 313 29.39 -0.44 1.82
CA ILE A 313 28.04 -0.92 1.47
C ILE A 313 27.35 0.07 0.54
N ARG A 314 27.44 1.38 0.83
CA ARG A 314 26.87 2.42 -0.04
C ARG A 314 27.46 2.37 -1.45
N ILE A 315 28.78 2.26 -1.57
CA ILE A 315 29.46 2.16 -2.87
C ILE A 315 29.00 0.89 -3.62
N PHE A 316 28.93 -0.25 -2.93
CA PHE A 316 28.45 -1.50 -3.52
C PHE A 316 27.00 -1.38 -4.02
N LEU A 317 26.14 -0.74 -3.24
CA LEU A 317 24.76 -0.48 -3.63
C LEU A 317 24.65 0.41 -4.87
N ASP A 318 25.52 1.40 -5.02
CA ASP A 318 25.56 2.25 -6.21
C ASP A 318 25.91 1.43 -7.45
N TYR A 319 26.94 0.56 -7.39
CA TYR A 319 27.25 -0.36 -8.49
C TYR A 319 26.11 -1.30 -8.86
N LEU A 320 25.43 -1.88 -7.87
CA LEU A 320 24.27 -2.75 -8.13
C LEU A 320 23.12 -1.98 -8.76
N ARG A 321 22.88 -0.75 -8.31
CA ARG A 321 21.83 0.11 -8.85
C ARG A 321 22.08 0.44 -10.31
N ASP A 322 23.31 0.83 -10.66
CA ASP A 322 23.71 1.12 -12.03
C ASP A 322 23.54 -0.11 -12.92
N TYR A 323 23.96 -1.29 -12.44
CA TYR A 323 23.74 -2.54 -13.17
C TYR A 323 22.25 -2.85 -13.40
N ILE A 324 21.41 -2.76 -12.35
CA ILE A 324 19.96 -3.00 -12.47
C ILE A 324 19.34 -2.00 -13.44
N GLN A 325 19.77 -0.73 -13.37
CA GLN A 325 19.30 0.32 -14.26
C GLN A 325 19.62 0.01 -15.72
N ASP A 326 20.88 -0.32 -16.02
CA ASP A 326 21.35 -0.50 -17.40
C ASP A 326 20.90 -1.83 -18.02
N MET A 327 20.85 -2.90 -17.22
CA MET A 327 20.62 -4.26 -17.73
C MET A 327 19.16 -4.71 -17.64
N HIS A 328 18.37 -4.10 -16.76
CA HIS A 328 16.98 -4.49 -16.54
C HIS A 328 16.01 -3.34 -16.79
N LEU A 329 16.09 -2.25 -16.02
CA LEU A 329 15.11 -1.17 -16.08
C LEU A 329 15.13 -0.43 -17.42
N GLY A 330 16.31 -0.09 -17.94
CA GLY A 330 16.49 0.62 -19.21
C GLY A 330 15.89 -0.14 -20.41
N PRO A 331 16.26 -1.42 -20.63
CA PRO A 331 15.68 -2.25 -21.69
C PRO A 331 14.17 -2.46 -21.53
N PHE A 332 13.70 -2.68 -20.30
CA PHE A 332 12.28 -2.83 -20.00
C PHE A 332 11.51 -1.54 -20.36
N ALA A 333 11.97 -0.38 -19.88
CA ALA A 333 11.35 0.91 -20.15
C ALA A 333 11.36 1.25 -21.65
N SER A 334 12.45 0.94 -22.35
CA SER A 334 12.56 1.14 -23.80
C SER A 334 11.53 0.32 -24.58
N THR A 335 11.28 -0.91 -24.13
CA THR A 335 10.27 -1.80 -24.72
C THR A 335 8.87 -1.25 -24.44
N LEU A 336 8.58 -0.88 -23.18
CA LEU A 336 7.28 -0.35 -22.79
C LEU A 336 6.94 0.98 -23.49
N GLN A 337 7.93 1.83 -23.73
CA GLN A 337 7.77 3.11 -24.42
C GLN A 337 7.16 2.94 -25.82
N GLY A 338 7.52 1.89 -26.55
CA GLY A 338 7.02 1.60 -27.89
C GLY A 338 5.82 0.66 -27.94
N MET A 339 5.40 0.12 -26.79
CA MET A 339 4.41 -0.94 -26.71
C MET A 339 3.00 -0.43 -27.05
N PRO A 340 2.29 -1.08 -27.98
CA PRO A 340 0.88 -0.79 -28.25
C PRO A 340 -0.03 -1.02 -27.02
N PRO A 341 -1.16 -0.31 -26.89
CA PRO A 341 -2.00 -0.40 -25.70
C PRO A 341 -2.55 -1.80 -25.37
N ASP A 342 -2.83 -2.63 -26.38
CA ASP A 342 -3.27 -4.01 -26.23
C ASP A 342 -2.16 -4.94 -25.70
N GLU A 343 -0.92 -4.76 -26.17
CA GLU A 343 0.25 -5.47 -25.62
C GLU A 343 0.55 -5.02 -24.19
N MET A 344 0.37 -3.74 -23.86
CA MET A 344 0.49 -3.24 -22.49
C MET A 344 -0.52 -3.92 -21.57
N ALA A 345 -1.77 -4.06 -22.00
CA ALA A 345 -2.79 -4.79 -21.24
C ALA A 345 -2.40 -6.25 -21.02
N TRP A 346 -1.89 -6.94 -22.04
CA TRP A 346 -1.41 -8.31 -21.90
C TRP A 346 -0.25 -8.42 -20.89
N LEU A 347 0.70 -7.49 -20.91
CA LEU A 347 1.82 -7.46 -19.98
C LEU A 347 1.34 -7.21 -18.54
N ALA A 348 0.44 -6.24 -18.36
CA ALA A 348 -0.16 -5.93 -17.06
C ALA A 348 -0.89 -7.15 -16.49
N GLU A 349 -1.71 -7.82 -17.30
CA GLU A 349 -2.39 -9.07 -16.93
C GLU A 349 -1.38 -10.16 -16.52
N SER A 350 -0.33 -10.34 -17.32
CA SER A 350 0.70 -11.36 -17.08
C SER A 350 1.44 -11.15 -15.75
N LEU A 351 1.76 -9.90 -15.39
CA LEU A 351 2.42 -9.56 -14.12
C LEU A 351 1.54 -9.89 -12.91
N VAL A 352 0.23 -9.59 -12.97
CA VAL A 352 -0.73 -9.95 -11.91
C VAL A 352 -0.92 -11.46 -11.84
N HIS A 353 -1.00 -12.13 -13.00
CA HIS A 353 -1.14 -13.57 -13.07
C HIS A 353 0.07 -14.30 -12.45
N LEU A 354 1.29 -13.89 -12.80
CA LEU A 354 2.52 -14.44 -12.22
C LEU A 354 2.58 -14.25 -10.71
N THR A 355 2.13 -13.09 -10.22
CA THR A 355 2.02 -12.83 -8.78
C THR A 355 1.05 -13.82 -8.11
N SER A 356 -0.10 -14.05 -8.74
CA SER A 356 -1.09 -15.04 -8.27
C SER A 356 -0.51 -16.46 -8.24
N VAL A 357 0.25 -16.85 -9.27
CA VAL A 357 0.92 -18.16 -9.34
C VAL A 357 1.95 -18.32 -8.23
N LYS A 358 2.85 -17.33 -8.04
CA LYS A 358 3.86 -17.37 -6.96
C LYS A 358 3.20 -17.46 -5.58
N MET A 359 2.09 -16.76 -5.35
CA MET A 359 1.35 -16.83 -4.09
C MET A 359 0.72 -18.20 -3.83
N ARG A 360 0.20 -18.88 -4.87
CA ARG A 360 -0.32 -20.25 -4.75
C ARG A 360 0.75 -21.29 -4.44
N MET A 361 1.97 -21.08 -4.93
CA MET A 361 3.09 -21.99 -4.71
C MET A 361 3.83 -21.75 -3.39
N SER A 362 3.58 -20.63 -2.72
CA SER A 362 4.25 -20.25 -1.48
C SER A 362 3.49 -20.75 -0.25
N HIS A 363 4.21 -21.07 0.83
CA HIS A 363 3.61 -21.44 2.12
C HIS A 363 3.11 -20.18 2.84
N GLY A 364 1.89 -19.74 2.52
CA GLY A 364 1.24 -18.58 3.12
C GLY A 364 -0.24 -18.49 2.73
N PRO A 365 -1.04 -17.66 3.41
CA PRO A 365 -2.45 -17.48 3.04
C PRO A 365 -2.54 -16.96 1.60
N GLU A 366 -3.34 -17.64 0.77
CA GLU A 366 -3.58 -17.26 -0.62
C GLU A 366 -4.39 -15.95 -0.68
N GLY A 367 -3.73 -14.81 -0.50
CA GLY A 367 -4.41 -13.53 -0.52
C GLY A 367 -4.64 -12.96 -1.92
N VAL A 368 -3.84 -13.35 -2.92
CA VAL A 368 -3.92 -12.86 -4.31
C VAL A 368 -4.43 -13.97 -5.22
N GLY A 369 -5.37 -13.67 -6.12
CA GLY A 369 -5.84 -14.63 -7.12
C GLY A 369 -7.17 -14.29 -7.79
N GLY A 370 -7.84 -15.32 -8.32
CA GLY A 370 -9.05 -15.17 -9.12
C GLY A 370 -8.75 -14.75 -10.57
N PRO A 371 -9.79 -14.52 -11.39
CA PRO A 371 -9.65 -13.86 -12.68
C PRO A 371 -8.96 -12.48 -12.56
N VAL A 372 -8.16 -12.13 -13.56
CA VAL A 372 -7.55 -10.80 -13.67
C VAL A 372 -8.42 -9.94 -14.56
N ASP A 373 -8.80 -8.77 -14.05
CA ASP A 373 -9.47 -7.73 -14.81
C ASP A 373 -8.44 -6.76 -15.37
N THR A 374 -8.59 -6.39 -16.64
CA THR A 374 -7.62 -5.58 -17.38
C THR A 374 -8.34 -4.51 -18.20
N ALA A 375 -7.87 -3.28 -18.11
CA ALA A 375 -8.37 -2.16 -18.91
C ALA A 375 -7.24 -1.32 -19.49
N VAL A 376 -7.57 -0.60 -20.56
CA VAL A 376 -6.69 0.37 -21.21
C VAL A 376 -7.40 1.71 -21.25
N ILE A 377 -6.64 2.78 -21.05
CA ILE A 377 -7.13 4.15 -21.12
C ILE A 377 -6.29 4.88 -22.16
N THR A 378 -6.94 5.39 -23.20
CA THR A 378 -6.31 6.28 -24.18
C THR A 378 -6.98 7.64 -24.15
N LYS A 379 -6.26 8.70 -24.52
CA LYS A 379 -6.78 10.06 -24.47
C LYS A 379 -8.07 10.25 -25.29
N ARG A 380 -8.19 9.58 -26.43
CA ARG A 380 -9.32 9.75 -27.35
C ARG A 380 -10.44 8.75 -27.18
N GLU A 381 -10.11 7.53 -26.80
CA GLU A 381 -11.12 6.46 -26.71
C GLU A 381 -11.61 6.23 -25.29
N GLY A 382 -10.99 6.90 -24.30
CA GLY A 382 -11.35 6.77 -22.91
C GLY A 382 -10.95 5.43 -22.31
N PHE A 383 -11.63 5.09 -21.22
CA PHE A 383 -11.48 3.81 -20.54
C PHE A 383 -12.14 2.68 -21.35
N LYS A 384 -11.39 1.62 -21.62
CA LYS A 384 -11.87 0.42 -22.31
C LYS A 384 -11.46 -0.85 -21.57
N TRP A 385 -12.41 -1.74 -21.36
CA TRP A 385 -12.14 -3.08 -20.87
C TRP A 385 -11.47 -3.92 -21.97
N VAL A 386 -10.32 -4.51 -21.66
CA VAL A 386 -9.67 -5.53 -22.49
C VAL A 386 -10.12 -6.92 -22.06
N LYS A 387 -10.16 -7.12 -20.75
CA LYS A 387 -10.66 -8.35 -20.13
C LYS A 387 -11.43 -7.98 -18.87
N ARG A 388 -12.65 -8.49 -18.75
CA ARG A 388 -13.46 -8.36 -17.55
C ARG A 388 -14.07 -9.71 -17.22
N LYS A 389 -14.01 -10.11 -15.95
CA LYS A 389 -14.75 -11.28 -15.48
C LYS A 389 -16.25 -11.12 -15.79
N ALA A 390 -16.89 -12.20 -16.22
CA ALA A 390 -18.28 -12.16 -16.65
C ALA A 390 -19.20 -11.78 -15.45
N PRO A 391 -20.13 -10.82 -15.62
CA PRO A 391 -21.13 -10.55 -14.59
C PRO A 391 -22.02 -11.77 -14.38
N LEU A 392 -22.52 -11.95 -13.15
CA LEU A 392 -23.30 -13.13 -12.73
C LEU A 392 -24.48 -13.47 -13.67
N GLU A 393 -25.04 -12.47 -14.36
CA GLU A 393 -26.14 -12.60 -15.33
C GLU A 393 -25.78 -13.45 -16.56
N ALA A 394 -24.49 -13.55 -16.92
CA ALA A 394 -24.03 -14.39 -18.01
C ALA A 394 -24.03 -15.90 -17.67
N LEU A 395 -24.15 -16.25 -16.38
CA LEU A 395 -24.22 -17.64 -15.91
C LEU A 395 -25.67 -18.18 -15.86
N THR A 396 -26.66 -17.34 -16.13
CA THR A 396 -28.10 -17.71 -16.12
C THR A 396 -28.78 -17.54 -17.49
N GLY A 397 -28.04 -17.68 -18.58
CA GLY A 397 -28.63 -17.83 -19.92
C GLY A 397 -29.39 -19.16 -20.04
N PRO A 398 -30.55 -19.21 -20.75
CA PRO A 398 -31.49 -20.31 -20.63
C PRO A 398 -30.88 -21.61 -21.14
N GLY A 399 -31.01 -22.68 -20.36
CA GLY A 399 -30.67 -24.03 -20.78
C GLY A 399 -31.38 -24.33 -22.09
N THR A 400 -30.62 -24.36 -23.17
CA THR A 400 -31.08 -24.93 -24.44
C THR A 400 -31.11 -26.44 -24.24
N GLY A 401 -32.24 -26.91 -23.68
CA GLY A 401 -32.70 -28.26 -23.90
C GLY A 401 -32.86 -28.46 -25.40
N LYS A 402 -31.83 -28.99 -26.05
CA LYS A 402 -32.00 -29.71 -27.31
C LYS A 402 -32.45 -31.11 -26.94
N GLY A 403 -33.77 -31.30 -26.99
CA GLY A 403 -34.28 -32.59 -27.41
C GLY A 403 -33.89 -32.80 -28.88
N ASP A 404 -33.33 -33.97 -29.14
CA ASP A 404 -33.79 -34.89 -30.18
C ASP A 404 -33.62 -36.31 -29.64
#